data_AF-A0A151SAS4-F1
#
_entry.id   AF-A0A151SAS4-F1
#
_cell.length_a   1.000
_cell.length_b   1.000
_cell.length_c   1.000
_cell.angle_alpha   90.00
_cell.angle_beta   90.00
_cell.angle_gamma   90.00
#
_symmetry.space_group_name_H-M   'P 1'
#
loop_
_entity.id
_entity.type
_entity.pdbx_description
1 polymer ?
#
loop_
_entity_poly.entity_id
_entity_poly.type
_entity_poly.pdbx_seq_one_letter_code
_entity_poly.pdbx_strand_id
1 'polypeptide(L)'
;RDVNAINDISRKAIEDLELDPRIEHEDRVQPVETTVPFQLGSNEEQVTFLSSQLSETDAHKIKQVLVQYSDLFAWTAADMPGIDPSFHCHRLSVCKDAKPVAQKKRKVGGERADAIKEETTKLLQAGFIREVRYSTWLANVVMVKKSNGKWRMCTDYTDLNKACPKDAYPLPHIDALVDGAAGHFRLSFLDAYSGYNQIPMYPPDAAKTAFITDSTNFCYKVMPFGLKNAGATYQRLMDKIFRNQIGTSLEVYGDDMVIKSASGPDHLRDLCSIFDEV
;
A
#
# COMPACT_ATOMS: atom_id res chain seq x y z
N ARG A 1 17.00 -24.74 37.44
CA ARG A 1 17.95 -23.83 36.77
C ARG A 1 17.30 -23.44 35.44
N ASP A 2 16.39 -22.49 35.58
CA ASP A 2 15.81 -21.52 34.66
C ASP A 2 15.54 -21.91 33.21
N VAL A 3 14.27 -22.21 32.98
CA VAL A 3 13.59 -22.10 31.68
C VAL A 3 13.32 -20.61 31.47
N ASN A 4 14.16 -19.92 30.69
CA ASN A 4 13.87 -18.56 30.27
C ASN A 4 12.86 -18.60 29.12
N ALA A 5 11.70 -18.02 29.38
CA ALA A 5 10.61 -17.81 28.44
C ALA A 5 11.09 -17.00 27.22
N ILE A 6 11.04 -17.63 26.05
CA ILE A 6 11.11 -16.96 24.76
C ILE A 6 9.68 -16.50 24.47
N ASN A 7 9.28 -15.33 24.98
CA ASN A 7 8.01 -14.73 24.58
C ASN A 7 7.99 -13.19 24.53
N ASP A 8 9.11 -12.51 24.81
CA ASP A 8 9.14 -11.03 24.86
C ASP A 8 9.98 -10.34 23.77
N ILE A 9 10.60 -11.11 22.87
CA ILE A 9 11.42 -10.54 21.77
C ILE A 9 10.57 -10.27 20.50
N SER A 10 9.30 -10.70 20.47
CA SER A 10 8.48 -10.76 19.24
C SER A 10 7.61 -9.54 18.93
N ARG A 11 7.29 -8.65 19.88
CA ARG A 11 6.38 -7.51 19.61
C ARG A 11 7.11 -6.22 19.27
N LYS A 12 8.14 -5.89 20.04
CA LYS A 12 8.86 -4.61 19.91
C LYS A 12 9.62 -4.46 18.58
N ALA A 13 10.09 -5.55 17.98
CA ALA A 13 10.79 -5.51 16.69
C ALA A 13 9.84 -5.40 15.48
N ILE A 14 8.54 -5.66 15.68
CA ILE A 14 7.53 -5.56 14.63
C ILE A 14 6.92 -4.14 14.59
N GLU A 15 6.84 -3.48 15.75
CA GLU A 15 6.32 -2.12 15.90
C GLU A 15 7.15 -1.05 15.15
N ASP A 16 8.42 -1.31 14.82
CA ASP A 16 9.30 -0.35 14.13
C ASP A 16 9.44 -0.59 12.61
N LEU A 17 8.65 -1.50 12.02
CA LEU A 17 8.71 -1.83 10.59
C LEU A 17 7.97 -0.80 9.73
N GLU A 18 8.64 0.31 9.40
CA GLU A 18 8.22 1.26 8.36
C GLU A 18 8.38 0.59 6.98
N LEU A 19 7.31 -0.04 6.50
CA LEU A 19 7.26 -0.67 5.18
C LEU A 19 6.69 0.25 4.11
N ASP A 20 5.94 1.26 4.51
CA ASP A 20 5.47 2.29 3.59
C ASP A 20 6.56 3.35 3.44
N PRO A 21 7.34 3.33 2.35
CA PRO A 21 8.47 4.22 2.26
C PRO A 21 8.03 5.64 1.85
N ARG A 22 6.72 5.95 1.73
CA ARG A 22 6.14 7.09 0.99
C ARG A 22 5.92 8.39 1.79
N ILE A 23 6.66 8.62 2.87
CA ILE A 23 6.81 10.01 3.33
C ILE A 23 7.53 10.79 2.21
N GLU A 24 6.72 11.57 1.49
CA GLU A 24 6.99 12.54 0.42
C GLU A 24 7.19 12.01 -1.02
N HIS A 25 6.09 12.00 -1.78
CA HIS A 25 6.10 12.10 -3.24
C HIS A 25 6.08 13.59 -3.64
N GLU A 26 7.10 14.08 -4.35
CA GLU A 26 7.16 15.45 -4.89
C GLU A 26 6.08 15.75 -5.95
N ASP A 27 5.43 14.72 -6.51
CA ASP A 27 4.35 14.87 -7.49
C ASP A 27 2.94 14.82 -6.87
N ARG A 28 2.83 14.74 -5.53
CA ARG A 28 1.53 14.90 -4.87
C ARG A 28 1.19 16.38 -4.88
N VAL A 29 0.02 16.74 -5.43
CA VAL A 29 -0.57 18.05 -5.21
C VAL A 29 -0.76 18.18 -3.70
N GLN A 30 0.16 18.86 -3.03
CA GLN A 30 -0.05 19.21 -1.64
C GLN A 30 -1.21 20.19 -1.59
N PRO A 31 -2.09 20.10 -0.58
CA PRO A 31 -3.08 21.13 -0.34
C PRO A 31 -2.37 22.48 -0.37
N VAL A 32 -2.87 23.42 -1.17
CA VAL A 32 -2.41 24.82 -1.10
C VAL A 32 -2.62 25.39 0.31
N GLU A 33 -3.52 24.76 1.07
CA GLU A 33 -3.83 25.09 2.45
C GLU A 33 -2.80 24.56 3.45
N THR A 34 -2.44 25.40 4.40
CA THR A 34 -1.68 25.04 5.59
C THR A 34 -2.45 24.01 6.43
N THR A 35 -1.79 22.91 6.79
CA THR A 35 -2.34 21.90 7.71
C THR A 35 -1.67 21.96 9.07
N VAL A 36 -2.39 21.55 10.12
CA VAL A 36 -1.89 21.36 11.48
C VAL A 36 -1.88 19.88 11.85
N PRO A 37 -0.83 19.38 12.53
CA PRO A 37 -0.77 18.00 12.97
C PRO A 37 -1.79 17.74 14.10
N PHE A 38 -2.33 16.52 14.09
CA PHE A 38 -3.19 15.98 15.13
C PHE A 38 -2.71 14.56 15.45
N GLN A 39 -2.20 14.38 16.67
CA GLN A 39 -1.79 13.07 17.15
C GLN A 39 -3.02 12.18 17.35
N LEU A 40 -3.05 11.08 16.60
CA LEU A 40 -4.12 10.10 16.63
C LEU A 40 -3.68 8.81 17.35
N GLY A 41 -2.42 8.41 17.16
CA GLY A 41 -1.86 7.25 17.83
C GLY A 41 -1.21 7.56 19.18
N SER A 42 -0.73 6.51 19.83
CA SER A 42 -0.11 6.56 21.17
C SER A 42 1.24 7.29 21.16
N ASN A 43 1.95 7.27 20.04
CA ASN A 43 3.28 7.87 19.90
C ASN A 43 3.22 9.26 19.27
N GLU A 44 4.19 10.12 19.57
CA GLU A 44 4.26 11.50 19.06
C GLU A 44 4.34 11.58 17.53
N GLU A 45 4.88 10.55 16.88
CA GLU A 45 5.01 10.47 15.41
C GLU A 45 3.73 9.99 14.72
N GLN A 46 2.76 9.45 15.48
CA GLN A 46 1.52 8.89 14.93
C GLN A 46 0.46 9.98 14.76
N VAL A 47 0.73 10.87 13.79
CA VAL A 47 -0.09 12.05 13.49
C VAL A 47 -0.82 11.93 12.17
N THR A 48 -2.00 12.54 12.12
CA THR A 48 -2.70 12.91 10.88
C THR A 48 -2.80 14.44 10.80
N PHE A 49 -3.34 14.97 9.71
CA PHE A 49 -3.34 16.40 9.44
C PHE A 49 -4.75 16.92 9.20
N LEU A 50 -5.05 18.11 9.75
CA LEU A 50 -6.28 18.85 9.48
C LEU A 50 -5.94 20.22 8.91
N SER A 51 -6.82 20.81 8.09
CA SER A 51 -6.63 22.19 7.62
C SER A 51 -6.61 23.17 8.79
N SER A 52 -5.67 24.12 8.78
CA SER A 52 -5.57 25.19 9.77
C SER A 52 -6.71 26.20 9.67
N GLN A 53 -7.51 26.15 8.60
CA GLN A 53 -8.63 27.04 8.35
C GLN A 53 -9.97 26.50 8.87
N LEU A 54 -9.98 25.29 9.45
CA LEU A 54 -11.19 24.73 10.06
C LEU A 54 -11.61 25.56 11.27
N SER A 55 -12.92 25.78 11.42
CA SER A 55 -13.47 26.31 12.67
C SER A 55 -13.18 25.34 13.81
N GLU A 56 -13.05 25.86 15.04
CA GLU A 56 -12.79 25.03 16.22
C GLU A 56 -13.85 23.92 16.39
N THR A 57 -15.11 24.25 16.10
CA THR A 57 -16.24 23.30 16.16
C THR A 57 -16.08 22.18 15.13
N ASP A 58 -15.73 22.50 13.89
CA ASP A 58 -15.56 21.50 12.83
C ASP A 58 -14.33 20.62 13.07
N ALA A 59 -13.22 21.24 13.47
CA ALA A 59 -12.00 20.52 13.81
C ALA A 59 -12.25 19.54 14.95
N HIS A 60 -13.00 19.96 15.99
CA HIS A 60 -13.37 19.08 17.10
C HIS A 60 -14.21 17.87 16.64
N LYS A 61 -15.23 18.10 15.81
CA LYS A 61 -16.08 17.02 15.29
C LYS A 61 -15.32 16.04 14.40
N ILE A 62 -14.46 16.53 13.51
CA ILE A 62 -13.61 15.65 12.69
C ILE A 62 -12.68 14.83 13.56
N LYS A 63 -12.01 15.45 14.55
CA LYS A 63 -11.14 14.73 15.48
C LYS A 63 -11.88 13.62 16.22
N GLN A 64 -13.13 13.85 16.63
CA GLN A 64 -13.95 12.80 17.27
C GLN A 64 -14.18 11.61 16.33
N VAL A 65 -14.52 11.85 15.07
CA VAL A 65 -14.67 10.78 14.06
C VAL A 65 -13.34 10.05 13.86
N LEU A 66 -12.23 10.77 13.67
CA LEU A 66 -10.91 10.14 13.48
C LEU A 66 -10.51 9.26 14.67
N VAL A 67 -10.76 9.72 15.91
CA VAL A 67 -10.52 8.94 17.12
C VAL A 67 -11.44 7.73 17.21
N GLN A 68 -12.70 7.85 16.79
CA GLN A 68 -13.64 6.73 16.77
C GLN A 68 -13.16 5.61 15.84
N TYR A 69 -12.56 5.94 14.69
CA TYR A 69 -12.05 5.00 13.69
C TYR A 69 -10.52 4.88 13.73
N SER A 70 -9.90 5.08 14.91
CA SER A 70 -8.44 5.08 15.04
C SER A 70 -7.79 3.75 14.66
N ASP A 71 -8.55 2.65 14.70
CA ASP A 71 -8.15 1.30 14.33
C ASP A 71 -7.98 1.11 12.81
N LEU A 72 -8.56 2.00 11.99
CA LEU A 72 -8.34 2.00 10.54
C LEU A 72 -6.99 2.61 10.13
N PHE A 73 -6.31 3.29 11.05
CA PHE A 73 -5.03 3.94 10.77
C PHE A 73 -3.87 3.00 11.05
N ALA A 74 -3.15 2.64 9.98
CA ALA A 74 -1.96 1.83 10.06
C ALA A 74 -0.70 2.69 10.25
N TRP A 75 0.11 2.32 11.24
CA TRP A 75 1.40 2.96 11.51
C TRP A 75 2.56 2.04 11.12
N THR A 76 2.31 0.73 11.18
CA THR A 76 3.28 -0.34 11.00
C THR A 76 2.71 -1.42 10.09
N ALA A 77 3.59 -2.34 9.68
CA ALA A 77 3.19 -3.56 8.99
C ALA A 77 2.15 -4.41 9.74
N ALA A 78 2.16 -4.36 11.08
CA ALA A 78 1.32 -5.21 11.92
C ALA A 78 -0.13 -4.73 11.98
N ASP A 79 -0.36 -3.45 11.72
CA ASP A 79 -1.68 -2.83 11.75
C ASP A 79 -2.50 -3.16 10.49
N MET A 80 -1.90 -3.84 9.51
CA MET A 80 -2.57 -4.25 8.28
C MET A 80 -3.04 -5.72 8.38
N PRO A 81 -4.34 -5.97 8.65
CA PRO A 81 -4.87 -7.33 8.61
C PRO A 81 -4.81 -7.95 7.19
N GLY A 82 -4.73 -7.09 6.16
CA GLY A 82 -4.78 -7.47 4.75
C GLY A 82 -6.20 -7.84 4.31
N ILE A 83 -6.37 -8.05 3.01
CA ILE A 83 -7.65 -8.44 2.42
C ILE A 83 -7.83 -9.95 2.52
N ASP A 84 -9.02 -10.41 2.91
CA ASP A 84 -9.37 -11.82 2.91
C ASP A 84 -9.17 -12.43 1.49
N PRO A 85 -8.32 -13.46 1.31
CA PRO A 85 -8.07 -14.08 0.01
C PRO A 85 -9.31 -14.62 -0.71
N SER A 86 -10.37 -14.95 0.03
CA SER A 86 -11.67 -15.37 -0.50
C SER A 86 -12.49 -14.19 -1.03
N PHE A 87 -12.29 -13.00 -0.46
CA PHE A 87 -12.92 -11.77 -0.94
C PHE A 87 -12.22 -11.24 -2.19
N HIS A 88 -10.89 -11.16 -2.17
CA HIS A 88 -10.08 -10.74 -3.32
C HIS A 88 -8.63 -11.21 -3.21
N CYS A 89 -8.01 -11.54 -4.34
CA CYS A 89 -6.58 -11.82 -4.43
C CYS A 89 -6.04 -11.50 -5.83
N HIS A 90 -4.75 -11.20 -5.92
CA HIS A 90 -4.09 -10.99 -7.20
C HIS A 90 -3.71 -12.31 -7.88
N ARG A 91 -4.10 -12.48 -9.14
CA ARG A 91 -3.80 -13.67 -9.95
C ARG A 91 -2.91 -13.29 -11.14
N LEU A 92 -1.86 -14.08 -11.35
CA LEU A 92 -1.02 -13.95 -12.53
C LEU A 92 -1.63 -14.81 -13.63
N SER A 93 -2.25 -14.16 -14.62
CA SER A 93 -2.79 -14.84 -15.80
C SER A 93 -1.70 -15.24 -16.79
N VAL A 94 -0.65 -15.94 -16.34
CA VAL A 94 0.47 -16.36 -17.19
C VAL A 94 -0.04 -17.25 -18.33
N CYS A 95 0.25 -16.87 -19.58
CA CYS A 95 -0.12 -17.66 -20.75
C CYS A 95 0.44 -19.09 -20.64
N LYS A 96 -0.36 -20.09 -20.96
CA LYS A 96 0.02 -21.51 -20.82
C LYS A 96 1.29 -21.88 -21.60
N ASP A 97 1.50 -21.24 -22.75
CA ASP A 97 2.66 -21.49 -23.62
C ASP A 97 3.88 -20.62 -23.27
N ALA A 98 3.76 -19.73 -22.28
CA ALA A 98 4.87 -18.88 -21.88
C ALA A 98 5.95 -19.70 -21.19
N LYS A 99 7.18 -19.58 -21.70
CA LYS A 99 8.35 -20.20 -21.09
C LYS A 99 8.81 -19.35 -19.89
N PRO A 100 9.04 -19.95 -18.71
CA PRO A 100 9.55 -19.22 -17.57
C PRO A 100 10.95 -18.68 -17.84
N VAL A 101 11.21 -17.47 -17.36
CA VAL A 101 12.50 -16.80 -17.49
C VAL A 101 13.13 -16.64 -16.11
N ALA A 102 14.31 -17.21 -15.95
CA ALA A 102 15.18 -16.94 -14.82
C ALA A 102 16.26 -15.94 -15.26
N GLN A 103 16.15 -14.70 -14.79
CA GLN A 103 17.11 -13.65 -15.12
C GLN A 103 18.48 -13.97 -14.52
N LYS A 104 19.55 -13.58 -15.24
CA LYS A 104 20.90 -13.64 -14.69
C LYS A 104 21.02 -12.64 -13.53
N LYS A 105 21.56 -13.10 -12.40
CA LYS A 105 21.85 -12.24 -11.24
C LYS A 105 22.74 -11.07 -11.66
N ARG A 106 22.28 -9.85 -11.38
CA ARG A 106 23.07 -8.63 -11.55
C ARG A 106 24.07 -8.49 -10.41
N LYS A 107 25.25 -7.94 -10.70
CA LYS A 107 26.21 -7.56 -9.66
C LYS A 107 25.70 -6.29 -9.00
N VAL A 108 25.41 -6.38 -7.70
CA VAL A 108 25.05 -5.24 -6.86
C VAL A 108 26.06 -5.20 -5.72
N GLY A 109 26.60 -4.02 -5.41
CA GLY A 109 27.61 -3.85 -4.36
C GLY A 109 27.49 -2.50 -3.69
N GLY A 110 28.19 -2.34 -2.56
CA GLY A 110 28.14 -1.14 -1.73
C GLY A 110 26.75 -0.90 -1.14
N GLU A 111 26.41 0.38 -0.98
CA GLU A 111 25.17 0.88 -0.35
C GLU A 111 23.88 0.19 -0.86
N ARG A 112 23.83 -0.16 -2.16
CA ARG A 112 22.66 -0.83 -2.76
C ARG A 112 22.47 -2.25 -2.25
N ALA A 113 23.55 -2.99 -2.00
CA ALA A 113 23.44 -4.37 -1.50
C ALA A 113 22.96 -4.37 -0.04
N ASP A 114 23.46 -3.44 0.76
CA ASP A 114 23.00 -3.25 2.15
C ASP A 114 21.52 -2.86 2.19
N ALA A 115 21.09 -1.92 1.34
CA ALA A 115 19.69 -1.54 1.23
C ALA A 115 18.78 -2.70 0.78
N ILE A 116 19.21 -3.54 -0.17
CA ILE A 116 18.45 -4.75 -0.56
C ILE A 116 18.28 -5.68 0.64
N LYS A 117 19.35 -5.90 1.41
CA LYS A 117 19.32 -6.79 2.57
C LYS A 117 18.38 -6.27 3.65
N GLU A 118 18.43 -4.97 3.93
CA GLU A 118 17.55 -4.31 4.88
C GLU A 118 16.08 -4.44 4.47
N GLU A 119 15.73 -4.02 3.26
CA GLU A 119 14.35 -4.06 2.75
C GLU A 119 13.81 -5.49 2.66
N THR A 120 14.64 -6.44 2.24
CA THR A 120 14.26 -7.87 2.24
C THR A 120 13.97 -8.37 3.65
N THR A 121 14.76 -7.94 4.65
CA THR A 121 14.54 -8.33 6.04
C THR A 121 13.22 -7.76 6.56
N LYS A 122 12.91 -6.50 6.26
CA LYS A 122 11.64 -5.87 6.63
C LYS A 122 10.44 -6.60 6.02
N LEU A 123 10.49 -6.87 4.72
CA LEU A 123 9.45 -7.63 4.01
C LEU A 123 9.26 -9.04 4.58
N LEU A 124 10.35 -9.69 5.01
CA LEU A 124 10.28 -11.02 5.60
C LEU A 124 9.67 -11.00 7.00
N GLN A 125 10.06 -10.03 7.84
CA GLN A 125 9.53 -9.86 9.20
C GLN A 125 8.03 -9.52 9.18
N ALA A 126 7.61 -8.72 8.21
CA ALA A 126 6.20 -8.42 7.95
C ALA A 126 5.40 -9.59 7.37
N GLY A 127 6.08 -10.67 6.96
CA GLY A 127 5.43 -11.81 6.33
C GLY A 127 4.87 -11.49 4.94
N PHE A 128 5.41 -10.50 4.22
CA PHE A 128 5.02 -10.20 2.84
C PHE A 128 5.72 -11.09 1.83
N ILE A 129 6.89 -11.63 2.19
CA ILE A 129 7.64 -12.58 1.37
C ILE A 129 7.89 -13.89 2.13
N ARG A 130 8.30 -14.92 1.39
CA ARG A 130 8.79 -16.18 1.94
C ARG A 130 9.91 -16.75 1.07
N GLU A 131 10.78 -17.56 1.67
CA GLU A 131 11.78 -18.32 0.91
C GLU A 131 11.08 -19.21 -0.13
N VAL A 132 11.69 -19.30 -1.31
CA VAL A 132 11.24 -20.21 -2.38
C VAL A 132 12.42 -21.01 -2.90
N ARG A 133 12.19 -22.31 -3.09
CA ARG A 133 13.15 -23.24 -3.68
C ARG A 133 12.65 -23.67 -5.05
N TYR A 134 13.60 -23.95 -5.94
CA TYR A 134 13.31 -24.44 -7.30
C TYR A 134 12.37 -23.52 -8.10
N SER A 135 12.52 -22.19 -7.96
CA SER A 135 11.72 -21.22 -8.71
C SER A 135 12.09 -21.26 -10.20
N THR A 136 11.08 -21.29 -11.06
CA THR A 136 11.26 -21.28 -12.53
C THR A 136 11.31 -19.87 -13.10
N TRP A 137 10.49 -18.98 -12.57
CA TRP A 137 10.59 -17.54 -12.77
C TRP A 137 11.57 -16.96 -11.77
N LEU A 138 12.39 -16.00 -12.20
CA LEU A 138 13.32 -15.34 -11.30
C LEU A 138 13.67 -13.94 -11.80
N ALA A 139 13.31 -12.91 -11.04
CA ALA A 139 13.52 -11.51 -11.37
C ALA A 139 14.64 -10.86 -10.54
N ASN A 140 15.34 -9.89 -11.11
CA ASN A 140 16.28 -9.07 -10.36
C ASN A 140 15.58 -7.99 -9.56
N VAL A 141 16.16 -7.64 -8.42
CA VAL A 141 15.80 -6.46 -7.64
C VAL A 141 16.45 -5.22 -8.25
N VAL A 142 15.71 -4.11 -8.23
CA VAL A 142 16.14 -2.79 -8.68
C VAL A 142 15.95 -1.83 -7.51
N MET A 143 17.02 -1.14 -7.13
CA MET A 143 16.98 -0.12 -6.09
C MET A 143 16.87 1.26 -6.74
N VAL A 144 15.90 2.05 -6.29
CA VAL A 144 15.67 3.43 -6.74
C VAL A 144 15.76 4.35 -5.53
N LYS A 145 16.50 5.46 -5.62
CA LYS A 145 16.47 6.49 -4.57
C LYS A 145 15.20 7.33 -4.75
N LYS A 146 14.50 7.58 -3.65
CA LYS A 146 13.44 8.58 -3.59
C LYS A 146 14.04 9.99 -3.51
N SER A 147 13.21 11.02 -3.71
CA SER A 147 13.58 12.43 -3.55
C SER A 147 14.13 12.72 -2.14
N ASN A 148 13.54 12.09 -1.11
CA ASN A 148 14.01 12.16 0.28
C ASN A 148 15.33 11.40 0.54
N GLY A 149 15.95 10.80 -0.48
CA GLY A 149 17.20 10.05 -0.38
C GLY A 149 17.07 8.61 0.12
N LYS A 150 15.91 8.19 0.66
CA LYS A 150 15.67 6.79 1.08
C LYS A 150 15.65 5.85 -0.14
N TRP A 151 16.12 4.63 0.05
CA TRP A 151 16.07 3.58 -0.97
C TRP A 151 14.68 2.96 -1.07
N ARG A 152 14.24 2.66 -2.29
CA ARG A 152 13.04 1.86 -2.58
C ARG A 152 13.44 0.62 -3.36
N MET A 153 13.01 -0.53 -2.84
CA MET A 153 13.15 -1.82 -3.51
C MET A 153 12.02 -2.02 -4.53
N CYS A 154 12.39 -2.25 -5.79
CA CYS A 154 11.49 -2.67 -6.87
C CYS A 154 11.95 -4.02 -7.41
N THR A 155 11.05 -4.77 -8.06
CA THR A 155 11.41 -6.03 -8.73
C THR A 155 11.16 -5.90 -10.22
N ASP A 156 12.15 -6.26 -11.04
CA ASP A 156 12.09 -6.18 -12.50
C ASP A 156 11.31 -7.37 -13.08
N TYR A 157 9.98 -7.30 -12.99
CA TYR A 157 9.08 -8.29 -13.54
C TYR A 157 8.88 -8.19 -15.06
N THR A 158 9.79 -7.56 -15.81
CA THR A 158 9.63 -7.37 -17.27
C THR A 158 9.27 -8.65 -18.01
N ASP A 159 9.97 -9.76 -17.75
CA ASP A 159 9.73 -11.04 -18.44
C ASP A 159 8.43 -11.72 -17.99
N LEU A 160 8.14 -11.68 -16.69
CA LEU A 160 6.88 -12.19 -16.15
C LEU A 160 5.68 -11.41 -16.69
N ASN A 161 5.82 -10.08 -16.77
CA ASN A 161 4.81 -9.19 -17.31
C ASN A 161 4.56 -9.47 -18.79
N LYS A 162 5.60 -9.71 -19.60
CA LYS A 162 5.42 -10.10 -21.02
C LYS A 162 4.60 -11.37 -21.17
N ALA A 163 4.74 -12.31 -20.23
CA ALA A 163 3.99 -13.57 -20.22
C ALA A 163 2.54 -13.46 -19.74
N CYS A 164 2.15 -12.32 -19.15
CA CYS A 164 0.78 -12.05 -18.73
C CYS A 164 0.05 -11.19 -19.79
N PRO A 165 -1.17 -11.55 -20.22
CA PRO A 165 -1.99 -10.65 -21.02
C PRO A 165 -2.32 -9.40 -20.19
N LYS A 166 -2.44 -8.26 -20.87
CA LYS A 166 -2.88 -7.03 -20.22
C LYS A 166 -4.35 -7.17 -19.86
N ASP A 167 -4.65 -6.88 -18.61
CA ASP A 167 -6.00 -6.76 -18.13
C ASP A 167 -6.60 -5.42 -18.61
N ALA A 168 -7.71 -5.48 -19.33
CA ALA A 168 -8.39 -4.31 -19.89
C ALA A 168 -9.46 -3.75 -18.95
N TYR A 169 -9.37 -4.03 -17.64
CA TYR A 169 -10.24 -3.43 -16.65
C TYR A 169 -10.13 -1.89 -16.72
N PRO A 170 -11.25 -1.16 -16.74
CA PRO A 170 -11.22 0.30 -16.82
C PRO A 170 -10.55 0.86 -15.56
N LEU A 171 -9.58 1.73 -15.77
CA LEU A 171 -9.06 2.59 -14.70
C LEU A 171 -9.76 3.95 -14.82
N PRO A 172 -10.09 4.60 -13.70
CA PRO A 172 -10.68 5.92 -13.73
C PRO A 172 -9.78 6.91 -14.48
N HIS A 173 -10.41 7.86 -15.16
CA HIS A 173 -9.69 8.92 -15.86
C HIS A 173 -9.36 10.04 -14.87
N ILE A 174 -8.07 10.39 -14.76
CA ILE A 174 -7.60 11.38 -13.77
C ILE A 174 -8.37 12.70 -13.90
N ASP A 175 -8.54 13.24 -15.11
CA ASP A 175 -9.26 14.50 -15.29
C ASP A 175 -10.73 14.41 -14.80
N ALA A 176 -11.37 13.24 -14.97
CA ALA A 176 -12.74 13.06 -14.50
C ALA A 176 -12.82 13.00 -12.96
N LEU A 177 -11.80 12.44 -12.30
CA LEU A 177 -11.70 12.46 -10.84
C LEU A 177 -11.47 13.87 -10.31
N VAL A 178 -10.60 14.65 -10.98
CA VAL A 178 -10.31 16.04 -10.63
C VAL A 178 -11.57 16.89 -10.79
N ASP A 179 -12.26 16.78 -11.92
CA ASP A 179 -13.53 17.47 -12.17
C ASP A 179 -14.60 17.03 -11.17
N GLY A 180 -14.63 15.74 -10.83
CA GLY A 180 -15.54 15.16 -9.85
C GLY A 180 -15.32 15.69 -8.44
N ALA A 181 -14.08 16.02 -8.05
CA ALA A 181 -13.73 16.59 -6.76
C ALA A 181 -13.86 18.13 -6.72
N ALA A 182 -13.81 18.79 -7.87
CA ALA A 182 -13.92 20.24 -7.96
C ALA A 182 -15.27 20.76 -7.41
N GLY A 183 -15.26 21.98 -6.86
CA GLY A 183 -16.46 22.67 -6.39
C GLY A 183 -17.10 22.12 -5.11
N HIS A 184 -16.54 21.08 -4.50
CA HIS A 184 -17.02 20.55 -3.23
C HIS A 184 -16.58 21.46 -2.07
N PHE A 185 -17.40 21.51 -1.03
CA PHE A 185 -17.14 22.35 0.15
C PHE A 185 -15.94 21.86 0.95
N ARG A 186 -15.75 20.54 1.02
CA ARG A 186 -14.64 19.94 1.76
C ARG A 186 -14.14 18.67 1.09
N LEU A 187 -12.82 18.51 1.12
CA LEU A 187 -12.12 17.33 0.65
C LEU A 187 -11.31 16.73 1.83
N SER A 188 -11.27 15.40 1.90
CA SER A 188 -10.34 14.66 2.75
C SER A 188 -9.56 13.67 1.90
N PHE A 189 -8.24 13.75 1.95
CA PHE A 189 -7.34 12.88 1.18
C PHE A 189 -6.94 11.70 2.05
N LEU A 190 -7.17 10.49 1.56
CA LEU A 190 -6.81 9.25 2.22
C LEU A 190 -5.80 8.50 1.34
N ASP A 191 -4.87 7.81 1.98
CA ASP A 191 -3.87 6.98 1.32
C ASP A 191 -3.82 5.64 2.05
N ALA A 192 -3.90 4.55 1.30
CA ALA A 192 -3.80 3.21 1.88
C ALA A 192 -2.34 2.89 2.20
N TYR A 193 -2.02 2.71 3.48
CA TYR A 193 -0.68 2.29 3.91
C TYR A 193 -0.29 0.98 3.23
N SER A 194 0.83 0.98 2.50
CA SER A 194 1.29 -0.19 1.72
C SER A 194 0.18 -0.87 0.90
N GLY A 195 -0.75 -0.09 0.30
CA GLY A 195 -2.03 -0.57 -0.25
C GLY A 195 -1.93 -1.85 -1.08
N TYR A 196 -1.05 -1.91 -2.08
CA TYR A 196 -0.88 -3.12 -2.89
C TYR A 196 -0.49 -4.35 -2.07
N ASN A 197 0.34 -4.19 -1.03
CA ASN A 197 0.77 -5.29 -0.17
C ASN A 197 -0.31 -5.76 0.80
N GLN A 198 -1.47 -5.09 0.90
CA GLN A 198 -2.63 -5.61 1.59
C GLN A 198 -3.39 -6.67 0.78
N ILE A 199 -3.22 -6.69 -0.55
CA ILE A 199 -3.89 -7.67 -1.42
C ILE A 199 -3.07 -8.96 -1.47
N PRO A 200 -3.61 -10.12 -1.07
CA PRO A 200 -2.87 -11.38 -1.12
C PRO A 200 -2.62 -11.83 -2.56
N MET A 201 -1.48 -12.47 -2.80
CA MET A 201 -1.26 -13.24 -4.04
C MET A 201 -2.08 -14.52 -4.01
N TYR A 202 -2.59 -14.93 -5.17
CA TYR A 202 -3.12 -16.27 -5.33
C TYR A 202 -1.99 -17.29 -5.09
N PRO A 203 -2.13 -18.23 -4.13
CA PRO A 203 -0.99 -19.06 -3.69
C PRO A 203 -0.27 -19.84 -4.79
N PRO A 204 -0.95 -20.41 -5.81
CA PRO A 204 -0.30 -21.05 -6.96
C PRO A 204 0.53 -20.11 -7.86
N ASP A 205 0.30 -18.80 -7.78
CA ASP A 205 0.99 -17.78 -8.55
C ASP A 205 2.12 -17.11 -7.77
N ALA A 206 2.08 -17.14 -6.44
CA ALA A 206 3.08 -16.53 -5.57
C ALA A 206 4.52 -16.93 -5.94
N ALA A 207 4.79 -18.21 -6.21
CA ALA A 207 6.14 -18.66 -6.58
C ALA A 207 6.67 -18.06 -7.90
N LYS A 208 5.80 -17.51 -8.76
CA LYS A 208 6.19 -16.87 -10.02
C LYS A 208 6.70 -15.45 -9.82
N THR A 209 6.40 -14.82 -8.68
CA THR A 209 6.95 -13.50 -8.28
C THR A 209 8.31 -13.64 -7.59
N ALA A 210 9.04 -14.72 -7.87
CA ALA A 210 10.32 -14.95 -7.22
C ALA A 210 11.38 -13.93 -7.67
N PHE A 211 12.20 -13.48 -6.73
CA PHE A 211 13.28 -12.53 -6.97
C PHE A 211 14.59 -12.97 -6.32
N ILE A 212 15.68 -12.50 -6.93
CA ILE A 212 17.05 -12.83 -6.55
C ILE A 212 17.52 -11.91 -5.42
N THR A 213 18.09 -12.50 -4.37
CA THR A 213 18.93 -11.76 -3.42
C THR A 213 20.32 -12.40 -3.32
N ASP A 214 21.18 -11.87 -2.47
CA ASP A 214 22.53 -12.43 -2.29
C ASP A 214 22.56 -13.74 -1.53
N SER A 215 21.60 -13.96 -0.63
CA SER A 215 21.56 -15.12 0.26
C SER A 215 20.59 -16.21 -0.22
N THR A 216 19.38 -15.82 -0.62
CA THR A 216 18.34 -16.78 -1.01
C THR A 216 17.32 -16.15 -1.96
N ASN A 217 16.53 -16.98 -2.63
CA ASN A 217 15.43 -16.50 -3.46
C ASN A 217 14.17 -16.42 -2.60
N PHE A 218 13.44 -15.32 -2.75
CA PHE A 218 12.16 -15.12 -2.09
C PHE A 218 11.07 -14.94 -3.13
N CYS A 219 9.83 -15.21 -2.76
CA CYS A 219 8.66 -14.82 -3.53
C CYS A 219 7.66 -14.08 -2.66
N TYR A 220 6.81 -13.27 -3.27
CA TYR A 220 5.81 -12.50 -2.53
C TYR A 220 4.56 -13.33 -2.23
N LYS A 221 4.07 -13.22 -0.99
CA LYS A 221 2.78 -13.72 -0.51
C LYS A 221 1.64 -12.72 -0.74
N VAL A 222 1.97 -11.44 -0.83
CA VAL A 222 1.06 -10.32 -1.12
C VAL A 222 1.45 -9.66 -2.44
N MET A 223 0.58 -8.88 -3.06
CA MET A 223 0.82 -8.35 -4.40
C MET A 223 1.98 -7.34 -4.38
N PRO A 224 3.10 -7.59 -5.08
CA PRO A 224 4.20 -6.64 -5.15
C PRO A 224 3.96 -5.56 -6.21
N PHE A 225 4.66 -4.43 -6.05
CA PHE A 225 4.80 -3.44 -7.11
C PHE A 225 5.47 -4.02 -8.36
N GLY A 226 5.17 -3.42 -9.52
CA GLY A 226 5.81 -3.74 -10.79
C GLY A 226 5.13 -4.86 -11.59
N LEU A 227 4.05 -5.48 -11.08
CA LEU A 227 3.24 -6.41 -11.84
C LEU A 227 2.30 -5.67 -12.81
N LYS A 228 2.20 -6.17 -14.05
CA LYS A 228 1.44 -5.54 -15.15
C LYS A 228 0.00 -5.20 -14.77
N ASN A 229 -0.68 -6.10 -14.06
CA ASN A 229 -2.12 -6.00 -13.77
C ASN A 229 -2.41 -5.62 -12.31
N ALA A 230 -1.43 -5.10 -11.57
CA ALA A 230 -1.62 -4.71 -10.17
C ALA A 230 -2.68 -3.60 -10.03
N GLY A 231 -2.58 -2.55 -10.85
CA GLY A 231 -3.56 -1.45 -10.83
C GLY A 231 -4.99 -1.89 -11.14
N ALA A 232 -5.18 -2.77 -12.13
CA ALA A 232 -6.49 -3.33 -12.44
C ALA A 232 -7.08 -4.20 -11.32
N THR A 233 -6.22 -4.93 -10.61
CA THR A 233 -6.64 -5.72 -9.43
C THR A 233 -7.05 -4.78 -8.31
N TYR A 234 -6.26 -3.74 -8.05
CA TYR A 234 -6.54 -2.77 -7.02
C TYR A 234 -7.84 -2.01 -7.28
N GLN A 235 -8.05 -1.53 -8.51
CA GLN A 235 -9.28 -0.83 -8.87
C GLN A 235 -10.51 -1.74 -8.71
N ARG A 236 -10.44 -3.00 -9.15
CA ARG A 236 -11.54 -3.96 -8.94
C ARG A 236 -11.87 -4.18 -7.47
N LEU A 237 -10.86 -4.19 -6.61
CA LEU A 237 -11.06 -4.29 -5.17
C LEU A 237 -11.81 -3.06 -4.67
N MET A 238 -11.34 -1.86 -5.02
CA MET A 238 -11.95 -0.61 -4.59
C MET A 238 -13.38 -0.43 -5.09
N ASP A 239 -13.65 -0.76 -6.35
CA ASP A 239 -15.01 -0.76 -6.91
C ASP A 239 -15.95 -1.77 -6.21
N LYS A 240 -15.37 -2.81 -5.60
CA LYS A 240 -16.13 -3.82 -4.86
C LYS A 240 -16.43 -3.38 -3.43
N ILE A 241 -15.44 -2.81 -2.73
CA ILE A 241 -15.59 -2.29 -1.35
C ILE A 241 -16.50 -1.07 -1.37
N PHE A 242 -16.13 -0.04 -2.14
CA PHE A 242 -16.78 1.26 -2.12
C PHE A 242 -17.82 1.45 -3.24
N ARG A 243 -18.48 0.36 -3.66
CA ARG A 243 -19.43 0.37 -4.80
C ARG A 243 -20.47 1.49 -4.70
N ASN A 244 -20.96 1.77 -3.50
CA ASN A 244 -22.03 2.73 -3.26
C ASN A 244 -21.51 4.16 -3.03
N GLN A 245 -20.21 4.33 -2.82
CA GLN A 245 -19.58 5.61 -2.45
C GLN A 245 -18.84 6.25 -3.64
N ILE A 246 -18.23 5.43 -4.50
CA ILE A 246 -17.43 5.88 -5.65
C ILE A 246 -18.30 6.70 -6.62
N GLY A 247 -17.79 7.87 -7.00
CA GLY A 247 -18.45 8.85 -7.86
C GLY A 247 -19.48 9.74 -7.14
N THR A 248 -19.88 9.39 -5.91
CA THR A 248 -20.81 10.17 -5.10
C THR A 248 -20.07 11.01 -4.07
N SER A 249 -19.56 10.36 -3.01
CA SER A 249 -18.85 10.97 -1.88
C SER A 249 -17.36 10.59 -1.86
N LEU A 250 -16.95 9.65 -2.71
CA LEU A 250 -15.59 9.14 -2.79
C LEU A 250 -15.10 9.10 -4.24
N GLU A 251 -13.86 9.50 -4.46
CA GLU A 251 -13.11 9.24 -5.68
C GLU A 251 -11.89 8.38 -5.35
N VAL A 252 -11.58 7.40 -6.19
CA VAL A 252 -10.48 6.45 -5.95
C VAL A 252 -9.62 6.32 -7.19
N TYR A 253 -8.30 6.40 -7.03
CA TYR A 253 -7.32 6.13 -8.07
C TYR A 253 -6.15 5.34 -7.51
N GLY A 254 -6.16 4.02 -7.71
CA GLY A 254 -5.18 3.17 -7.03
C GLY A 254 -5.25 3.38 -5.51
N ASP A 255 -4.10 3.57 -4.87
CA ASP A 255 -4.00 3.74 -3.41
C ASP A 255 -4.51 5.11 -2.92
N ASP A 256 -4.63 6.11 -3.80
CA ASP A 256 -5.03 7.47 -3.43
C ASP A 256 -6.56 7.62 -3.51
N MET A 257 -7.17 8.12 -2.45
CA MET A 257 -8.61 8.30 -2.32
C MET A 257 -8.96 9.71 -1.86
N VAL A 258 -10.07 10.25 -2.35
CA VAL A 258 -10.55 11.58 -2.00
C VAL A 258 -12.01 11.50 -1.59
N ILE A 259 -12.28 11.75 -0.32
CA ILE A 259 -13.64 11.99 0.16
C ILE A 259 -14.00 13.41 -0.19
N LYS A 260 -15.16 13.60 -0.82
CA LYS A 260 -15.66 14.89 -1.27
C LYS A 260 -17.09 15.11 -0.77
N SER A 261 -17.33 16.29 -0.20
CA SER A 261 -18.61 16.57 0.46
C SER A 261 -19.13 17.96 0.11
N ALA A 262 -20.44 18.06 -0.10
CA ALA A 262 -21.11 19.30 -0.52
C ALA A 262 -21.28 20.32 0.62
N SER A 263 -21.21 19.87 1.89
CA SER A 263 -21.31 20.75 3.06
C SER A 263 -20.53 20.19 4.26
N GLY A 264 -20.31 21.03 5.28
CA GLY A 264 -19.64 20.62 6.53
C GLY A 264 -20.35 19.47 7.25
N PRO A 265 -21.68 19.53 7.49
CA PRO A 265 -22.42 18.43 8.11
C PRO A 265 -22.43 17.15 7.27
N ASP A 266 -22.47 17.25 5.94
CA ASP A 266 -22.37 16.07 5.07
C ASP A 266 -21.00 15.42 5.18
N HIS A 267 -19.93 16.19 5.34
CA HIS A 267 -18.57 15.64 5.44
C HIS A 267 -18.36 14.68 6.60
N LEU A 268 -18.94 14.96 7.77
CA LEU A 268 -18.87 14.05 8.91
C LEU A 268 -19.62 12.74 8.63
N ARG A 269 -20.74 12.82 7.91
CA ARG A 269 -21.52 11.65 7.51
C ARG A 269 -20.79 10.82 6.48
N ASP A 270 -20.19 11.47 5.49
CA ASP A 270 -19.43 10.82 4.42
C ASP A 270 -18.19 10.12 5.00
N LEU A 271 -17.46 10.76 5.92
CA LEU A 271 -16.35 10.14 6.64
C LEU A 271 -16.79 8.85 7.35
N CYS A 272 -17.82 8.92 8.18
CA CYS A 272 -18.33 7.73 8.88
C CYS A 272 -18.79 6.64 7.90
N SER A 273 -19.59 7.01 6.90
CA SER A 273 -20.14 6.04 5.95
C SER A 273 -19.07 5.35 5.11
N ILE A 274 -17.94 6.00 4.84
CA ILE A 274 -16.83 5.42 4.09
C ILE A 274 -15.95 4.56 5.02
N PHE A 275 -15.71 5.00 6.25
CA PHE A 275 -14.97 4.23 7.25
C PHE A 275 -15.70 2.96 7.70
N ASP A 276 -17.04 2.97 7.72
CA ASP A 276 -17.85 1.79 8.03
C ASP A 276 -17.79 0.67 6.96
N GLU A 277 -17.28 0.96 5.75
CA GLU A 277 -17.17 -0.02 4.66
C GLU A 277 -15.85 -0.81 4.67
N VAL A 278 -14.92 -0.46 5.56
CA VAL A 278 -13.57 -1.05 5.69
C VAL A 278 -13.49 -1.97 6.90
#